data_AF-A0A0E0DVN4-F1
#
_entry.id   AF-A0A0E0DVN4-F1
#
_cell.length_a   1.000
_cell.length_b   1.000
_cell.length_c   1.000
_cell.angle_alpha   90.00
_cell.angle_beta   90.00
_cell.angle_gamma   90.00
#
_symmetry.space_group_name_H-M   'P 1'
#
loop_
_entity.id
_entity.type
_entity.pdbx_description
1 polymer ?
#
loop_
_entity_poly.entity_id
_entity_poly.type
_entity_poly.pdbx_seq_one_letter_code
_entity_poly.pdbx_strand_id
1 'polypeptide(L)'
;MTYDLERRLIISKNHIESFPPPGKKITIVFVIGGPGSGKGTQCAKIVKQFGFTHLSAGDLLREEAKYDTEQGTMIKNLMNEGKLVSSDLIVKLLFKAMRESGNDKFLVDGFPRNEENRHAYENIIHIEPEFLLFIDCSKEEMERRILNRNQGRDDDNIDTIRRRFDVFQQQTLPVIQYYEKRGELRKVDGNRQVDEVFEDVKAIFAQLNNQKNHDGEQAGGLSRAQMNPLKRWFFDFLCGCFGTKEARN
;
A
#
# COMPACT_ATOMS: atom_id res chain seq x y z
N MET A 1 6.32 -32.80 9.44
CA MET A 1 6.64 -31.35 9.31
C MET A 1 5.47 -30.54 8.75
N THR A 2 4.23 -30.97 8.98
CA THR A 2 3.00 -30.36 8.41
C THR A 2 2.26 -29.43 9.38
N TYR A 3 2.64 -29.40 10.66
CA TYR A 3 1.91 -28.72 11.73
C TYR A 3 2.07 -27.18 11.78
N ASP A 4 2.90 -26.57 10.94
CA ASP A 4 3.25 -25.14 11.05
C ASP A 4 2.77 -24.26 9.89
N LEU A 5 2.26 -24.86 8.80
CA LEU A 5 1.78 -24.08 7.65
C LEU A 5 0.43 -23.39 7.93
N GLU A 6 -0.49 -24.05 8.63
CA GLU A 6 -1.80 -23.44 8.97
C GLU A 6 -1.68 -22.27 9.97
N ARG A 7 -0.60 -22.20 10.75
CA ARG A 7 -0.36 -21.11 11.70
C ARG A 7 0.38 -19.91 11.10
N ARG A 8 0.88 -20.05 9.87
CA ARG A 8 1.74 -19.08 9.18
C ARG A 8 1.09 -17.70 8.95
N LEU A 9 -0.24 -17.65 8.96
CA LEU A 9 -1.06 -16.45 8.73
C LEU A 9 -1.88 -16.01 9.95
N ILE A 10 -1.63 -16.61 11.11
CA ILE A 10 -2.25 -16.18 12.36
C ILE A 10 -1.61 -14.85 12.77
N ILE A 11 -2.33 -13.76 12.52
CA ILE A 11 -2.00 -12.44 13.05
C ILE A 11 -2.69 -12.32 14.41
N SER A 12 -1.91 -12.34 15.48
CA SER A 12 -2.42 -12.06 16.82
C SER A 12 -2.66 -10.56 17.00
N LYS A 13 -3.54 -10.19 17.93
CA LYS A 13 -3.77 -8.78 18.30
C LYS A 13 -2.47 -8.06 18.68
N ASN A 14 -1.58 -8.74 19.40
CA ASN A 14 -0.25 -8.22 19.76
C ASN A 14 0.62 -7.93 18.53
N HIS A 15 0.50 -8.70 17.45
CA HIS A 15 1.22 -8.41 16.21
C HIS A 15 0.78 -7.09 15.59
N ILE A 16 -0.54 -6.84 15.54
CA ILE A 16 -1.13 -5.60 15.01
C ILE A 16 -0.69 -4.41 15.86
N GLU A 17 -0.85 -4.50 17.18
CA GLU A 17 -0.49 -3.42 18.11
C GLU A 17 1.02 -3.11 18.15
N SER A 18 1.87 -4.07 17.78
CA SER A 18 3.33 -3.89 17.71
C SER A 18 3.83 -3.25 16.40
N PHE A 19 2.95 -3.00 15.43
CA PHE A 19 3.29 -2.39 14.15
C PHE A 19 2.54 -1.06 14.00
N PRO A 20 3.24 0.06 13.74
CA PRO A 20 4.67 0.15 13.45
C PRO A 20 5.55 0.00 14.71
N PRO A 21 6.82 -0.43 14.57
CA PRO A 21 7.75 -0.44 15.70
C PRO A 21 7.85 0.95 16.35
N PRO A 22 7.99 1.04 17.70
CA PRO A 22 8.07 2.32 18.39
C PRO A 22 9.13 3.23 17.79
N GLY A 23 8.76 4.48 17.51
CA GLY A 23 9.68 5.50 16.95
C GLY A 23 9.96 5.37 15.45
N LYS A 24 9.35 4.43 14.72
CA LYS A 24 9.44 4.35 13.26
C LYS A 24 8.19 4.90 12.58
N LYS A 25 8.38 5.87 11.68
CA LYS A 25 7.33 6.30 10.74
C LYS A 25 7.35 5.37 9.54
N ILE A 26 6.25 4.64 9.34
CA ILE A 26 6.07 3.81 8.14
C ILE A 26 5.50 4.67 7.01
N THR A 27 6.05 4.52 5.82
CA THR A 27 5.64 5.22 4.59
C THR A 27 5.11 4.20 3.61
N ILE A 28 3.84 4.34 3.23
CA ILE A 28 3.16 3.40 2.32
C ILE A 28 2.69 4.17 1.10
N VAL A 29 2.97 3.64 -0.08
CA VAL A 29 2.43 4.16 -1.35
C VAL A 29 1.73 3.01 -2.07
N PHE A 30 0.47 3.23 -2.43
CA PHE A 30 -0.26 2.29 -3.29
C PHE A 30 0.11 2.53 -4.75
N VAL A 31 0.23 1.46 -5.53
CA VAL A 31 0.48 1.52 -6.97
C VAL A 31 -0.62 0.76 -7.71
N ILE A 32 -1.41 1.48 -8.50
CA ILE A 32 -2.55 0.96 -9.25
C ILE A 32 -2.41 1.25 -10.76
N GLY A 33 -3.07 0.41 -11.55
CA GLY A 33 -3.12 0.46 -13.00
C GLY A 33 -3.65 -0.86 -13.54
N GLY A 34 -4.25 -0.86 -14.72
CA GLY A 34 -4.78 -2.08 -15.33
C GLY A 34 -3.70 -3.12 -15.67
N PRO A 35 -4.07 -4.37 -15.98
CA PRO A 35 -3.10 -5.37 -16.43
C PRO A 35 -2.33 -4.82 -17.65
N GLY A 36 -1.02 -5.02 -17.73
CA GLY A 36 -0.21 -4.47 -18.84
C GLY A 36 0.19 -2.99 -18.73
N SER A 37 -0.32 -2.22 -17.75
CA SER A 37 -0.05 -0.77 -17.64
C SER A 37 1.41 -0.38 -17.35
N GLY A 38 2.26 -1.31 -16.95
CA GLY A 38 3.67 -1.05 -16.63
C GLY A 38 4.01 -0.88 -15.14
N LYS A 39 3.07 -1.13 -14.22
CA LYS A 39 3.29 -1.09 -12.75
C LYS A 39 4.57 -1.77 -12.29
N GLY A 40 4.74 -3.06 -12.56
CA GLY A 40 5.90 -3.81 -12.09
C GLY A 40 7.23 -3.18 -12.54
N THR A 41 7.29 -2.68 -13.79
CA THR A 41 8.45 -1.96 -14.31
C THR A 41 8.74 -0.68 -13.53
N GLN A 42 7.71 0.12 -13.26
CA GLN A 42 7.86 1.35 -12.49
C GLN A 42 8.20 1.05 -11.02
N CYS A 43 7.54 0.09 -10.38
CA CYS A 43 7.85 -0.37 -9.02
C CYS A 43 9.33 -0.76 -8.88
N ALA A 44 9.87 -1.56 -9.80
CA ALA A 44 11.27 -1.96 -9.78
C ALA A 44 12.23 -0.76 -9.84
N LYS A 45 11.91 0.25 -10.67
CA LYS A 45 12.70 1.48 -10.74
C LYS A 45 12.57 2.33 -9.45
N ILE A 46 11.37 2.41 -8.86
CA ILE A 46 11.15 3.14 -7.60
C ILE A 46 11.91 2.49 -6.45
N VAL A 47 11.88 1.15 -6.33
CA VAL A 47 12.68 0.39 -5.35
C VAL A 47 14.15 0.77 -5.45
N LYS A 48 14.71 0.71 -6.66
CA LYS A 48 16.13 0.99 -6.91
C LYS A 48 16.51 2.44 -6.57
N GLN A 49 15.64 3.41 -6.88
CA GLN A 49 15.95 4.83 -6.72
C GLN A 49 15.65 5.38 -5.31
N PHE A 50 14.60 4.88 -4.66
CA PHE A 50 14.06 5.49 -3.43
C PHE A 50 14.11 4.56 -2.20
N GLY A 51 14.59 3.32 -2.36
CA GLY A 51 14.82 2.39 -1.24
C GLY A 51 13.54 1.81 -0.62
N PHE A 52 12.44 1.76 -1.37
CA PHE A 52 11.20 1.11 -0.92
C PHE A 52 11.31 -0.41 -1.02
N THR A 53 10.57 -1.12 -0.17
CA THR A 53 10.27 -2.55 -0.35
C THR A 53 9.04 -2.69 -1.24
N HIS A 54 9.16 -3.44 -2.35
CA HIS A 54 8.02 -3.75 -3.23
C HIS A 54 7.24 -4.96 -2.72
N LEU A 55 5.96 -4.75 -2.47
CA LEU A 55 4.99 -5.74 -2.02
C LEU A 55 3.88 -5.85 -3.05
N SER A 56 3.97 -6.86 -3.91
CA SER A 56 2.94 -7.16 -4.91
C SER A 56 1.91 -8.12 -4.32
N ALA A 57 0.65 -7.68 -4.20
CA ALA A 57 -0.43 -8.54 -3.70
C ALA A 57 -0.56 -9.82 -4.54
N GLY A 58 -0.37 -9.70 -5.86
CA GLY A 58 -0.43 -10.83 -6.77
C GLY A 58 0.74 -11.81 -6.59
N ASP A 59 1.94 -11.34 -6.25
CA ASP A 59 3.10 -12.22 -5.99
C ASP A 59 2.97 -12.90 -4.63
N LEU A 60 2.52 -12.18 -3.60
CA LEU A 60 2.25 -12.77 -2.28
C LEU A 60 1.23 -13.92 -2.37
N LEU A 61 0.16 -13.74 -3.15
CA LEU A 61 -0.81 -14.81 -3.42
C LEU A 61 -0.18 -15.98 -4.18
N ARG A 62 0.65 -15.73 -5.21
CA ARG A 62 1.34 -16.80 -5.94
C ARG A 62 2.30 -17.58 -5.05
N GLU A 63 3.04 -16.92 -4.17
CA GLU A 63 3.91 -17.59 -3.21
C GLU A 63 3.11 -18.46 -2.25
N GLU A 64 1.97 -17.96 -1.74
CA GLU A 64 1.10 -18.75 -0.85
C GLU A 64 0.44 -19.93 -1.60
N ALA A 65 0.14 -19.77 -2.89
CA ALA A 65 -0.43 -20.83 -3.74
C ALA A 65 0.54 -21.99 -4.05
N LYS A 66 1.84 -21.85 -3.77
CA LYS A 66 2.83 -22.93 -3.96
C LYS A 66 2.74 -24.00 -2.89
N TYR A 67 2.17 -23.69 -1.73
CA TYR A 67 2.05 -24.66 -0.64
C TYR A 67 0.88 -25.60 -0.89
N ASP A 68 1.09 -26.90 -0.62
CA ASP A 68 0.05 -27.92 -0.71
C ASP A 68 -0.86 -27.89 0.52
N THR A 69 -1.69 -26.85 0.58
CA THR A 69 -2.70 -26.63 1.62
C THR A 69 -4.07 -26.37 0.99
N GLU A 70 -5.14 -26.50 1.77
CA GLU A 70 -6.50 -26.16 1.31
C GLU A 70 -6.56 -24.70 0.83
N GLN A 71 -5.92 -23.79 1.58
CA GLN A 71 -5.84 -22.38 1.23
C GLN A 71 -4.99 -22.15 -0.02
N GLY A 72 -3.82 -22.78 -0.16
CA GLY A 72 -2.97 -22.65 -1.34
C GLY A 72 -3.72 -23.11 -2.61
N THR A 73 -4.46 -24.22 -2.51
CA THR A 73 -5.31 -24.74 -3.59
C THR A 73 -6.45 -23.79 -3.93
N MET A 74 -7.14 -23.23 -2.93
CA MET A 74 -8.18 -22.21 -3.12
C MET A 74 -7.63 -20.99 -3.87
N ILE A 75 -6.48 -20.44 -3.43
CA ILE A 75 -5.85 -19.28 -4.05
C ILE A 75 -5.53 -19.59 -5.51
N LYS A 76 -4.88 -20.73 -5.78
CA LYS A 76 -4.50 -21.16 -7.13
C LYS A 76 -5.72 -21.21 -8.07
N ASN A 77 -6.82 -21.81 -7.62
CA ASN A 77 -8.04 -21.92 -8.43
C ASN A 77 -8.65 -20.53 -8.73
N LEU A 78 -8.79 -19.67 -7.71
CA LEU A 78 -9.32 -18.32 -7.89
C LEU A 78 -8.46 -17.48 -8.84
N MET A 79 -7.13 -17.59 -8.74
CA MET A 79 -6.21 -16.89 -9.63
C MET A 79 -6.31 -17.36 -11.08
N ASN A 80 -6.36 -18.67 -11.30
CA ASN A 80 -6.55 -19.26 -12.63
C ASN A 80 -7.87 -18.82 -13.28
N GLU A 81 -8.90 -18.59 -12.47
CA GLU A 81 -10.19 -18.08 -12.93
C GLU A 81 -10.23 -16.54 -13.07
N GLY A 82 -9.18 -15.82 -12.70
CA GLY A 82 -9.18 -14.35 -12.68
C GLY A 82 -10.12 -13.73 -11.65
N LYS A 83 -10.53 -14.49 -10.62
CA LYS A 83 -11.38 -14.04 -9.51
C LYS A 83 -10.54 -13.41 -8.40
N LEU A 84 -11.21 -12.65 -7.53
CA LEU A 84 -10.57 -12.05 -6.36
C LEU A 84 -10.47 -13.06 -5.21
N VAL A 85 -9.33 -13.04 -4.53
CA VAL A 85 -9.12 -13.71 -3.25
C VAL A 85 -9.64 -12.80 -2.14
N SER A 86 -10.07 -13.39 -1.01
CA SER A 86 -10.58 -12.64 0.15
C SER A 86 -9.65 -11.49 0.56
N SER A 87 -10.24 -10.31 0.76
CA SER A 87 -9.57 -9.08 1.18
C SER A 87 -8.75 -9.28 2.47
N ASP A 88 -9.31 -9.97 3.45
CA ASP A 88 -8.63 -10.24 4.73
C ASP A 88 -7.36 -11.06 4.53
N LEU A 89 -7.39 -12.06 3.65
CA LEU A 89 -6.22 -12.89 3.39
C LEU A 89 -5.10 -12.08 2.73
N ILE A 90 -5.45 -11.25 1.73
CA ILE A 90 -4.49 -10.39 1.04
C ILE A 90 -3.85 -9.39 2.02
N VAL A 91 -4.66 -8.75 2.87
CA VAL A 91 -4.17 -7.78 3.85
C VAL A 91 -3.31 -8.44 4.92
N LYS A 92 -3.67 -9.66 5.36
CA LYS A 92 -2.83 -10.44 6.29
C LYS A 92 -1.47 -10.78 5.68
N LEU A 93 -1.44 -11.20 4.42
CA LEU A 93 -0.20 -11.46 3.68
C LEU A 93 0.65 -10.19 3.54
N LEU A 94 0.04 -9.06 3.20
CA LEU A 94 0.72 -7.76 3.12
C LEU A 94 1.32 -7.35 4.46
N PHE A 95 0.52 -7.39 5.53
CA PHE A 95 0.96 -7.01 6.87
C PHE A 95 2.14 -7.87 7.35
N LYS A 96 2.06 -9.19 7.12
CA LYS A 96 3.16 -10.10 7.41
C LYS A 96 4.43 -9.69 6.65
N ALA A 97 4.34 -9.47 5.35
CA ALA A 97 5.47 -9.09 4.52
C ALA A 97 6.07 -7.73 4.94
N MET A 98 5.24 -6.77 5.36
CA MET A 98 5.72 -5.50 5.91
C MET A 98 6.55 -5.71 7.17
N ARG A 99 6.04 -6.50 8.13
CA ARG A 99 6.75 -6.80 9.39
C ARG A 99 8.07 -7.52 9.18
N GLU A 100 8.10 -8.48 8.26
CA GLU A 100 9.28 -9.30 7.99
C GLU A 100 10.35 -8.56 7.16
N SER A 101 9.99 -7.47 6.47
CA SER A 101 10.90 -6.74 5.58
C SER A 101 12.06 -6.02 6.29
N GLY A 102 11.87 -5.62 7.56
CA GLY A 102 12.78 -4.73 8.28
C GLY A 102 12.86 -3.27 7.77
N ASN A 103 12.18 -2.94 6.66
CA ASN A 103 12.15 -1.60 6.07
C ASN A 103 11.00 -0.77 6.65
N ASP A 104 11.04 0.55 6.44
CA ASP A 104 9.98 1.49 6.83
C ASP A 104 9.26 2.13 5.62
N LYS A 105 9.65 1.78 4.39
CA LYS A 105 9.04 2.27 3.15
C LYS A 105 8.49 1.12 2.31
N PHE A 106 7.21 1.18 1.96
CA PHE A 106 6.49 0.13 1.23
C PHE A 106 5.78 0.63 -0.02
N LEU A 107 6.04 -0.04 -1.14
CA LEU A 107 5.26 0.08 -2.37
C LEU A 107 4.33 -1.11 -2.47
N VAL A 108 3.04 -0.85 -2.29
CA VAL A 108 2.03 -1.90 -2.33
C VAL A 108 1.39 -1.90 -3.72
N ASP A 109 1.79 -2.86 -4.55
CA ASP A 109 1.47 -2.96 -5.98
C ASP A 109 0.24 -3.83 -6.24
N GLY A 110 -0.69 -3.29 -7.02
CA GLY A 110 -1.89 -3.99 -7.45
C GLY A 110 -2.93 -4.15 -6.34
N PHE A 111 -2.90 -3.27 -5.35
CA PHE A 111 -3.80 -3.18 -4.21
C PHE A 111 -4.00 -1.71 -3.82
N PRO A 112 -5.17 -1.31 -3.29
CA PRO A 112 -6.43 -2.07 -3.21
C PRO A 112 -7.09 -2.27 -4.60
N ARG A 113 -7.72 -3.43 -4.85
CA ARG A 113 -8.41 -3.69 -6.13
C ARG A 113 -9.90 -3.38 -6.12
N ASN A 114 -10.48 -3.25 -4.95
CA ASN A 114 -11.89 -2.93 -4.73
C ASN A 114 -12.08 -2.27 -3.35
N GLU A 115 -13.31 -1.84 -3.05
CA GLU A 115 -13.62 -1.18 -1.78
C GLU A 115 -13.44 -2.10 -0.56
N GLU A 116 -13.72 -3.40 -0.70
CA GLU A 116 -13.50 -4.37 0.37
C GLU A 116 -12.02 -4.50 0.75
N ASN A 117 -11.12 -4.48 -0.24
CA ASN A 117 -9.68 -4.45 -0.02
C ASN A 117 -9.29 -3.20 0.78
N ARG A 118 -9.78 -2.02 0.36
CA ARG A 118 -9.49 -0.75 1.04
C ARG A 118 -9.95 -0.79 2.50
N HIS A 119 -11.19 -1.21 2.74
CA HIS A 119 -11.73 -1.32 4.09
C HIS A 119 -11.00 -2.35 4.96
N ALA A 120 -10.68 -3.53 4.43
CA ALA A 120 -9.90 -4.53 5.15
C ALA A 120 -8.50 -4.00 5.52
N TYR A 121 -7.87 -3.25 4.62
CA TYR A 121 -6.58 -2.60 4.86
C TYR A 121 -6.67 -1.59 6.01
N GLU A 122 -7.64 -0.67 5.96
CA GLU A 122 -7.87 0.34 7.00
C GLU A 122 -8.10 -0.30 8.38
N ASN A 123 -8.85 -1.40 8.40
CA ASN A 123 -9.21 -2.13 9.62
C ASN A 123 -8.08 -2.96 10.24
N ILE A 124 -7.06 -3.36 9.46
CA ILE A 124 -5.99 -4.25 9.94
C ILE A 124 -4.67 -3.50 10.09
N ILE A 125 -4.32 -2.65 9.13
CA ILE A 125 -3.00 -2.00 9.07
C ILE A 125 -2.99 -0.68 9.83
N HIS A 126 -4.13 0.04 9.89
CA HIS A 126 -4.27 1.31 10.61
C HIS A 126 -3.21 2.39 10.28
N ILE A 127 -2.61 2.32 9.09
CA ILE A 127 -1.64 3.30 8.58
C ILE A 127 -2.13 3.75 7.21
N GLU A 128 -2.45 5.02 7.08
CA GLU A 128 -2.85 5.62 5.81
C GLU A 128 -1.69 5.63 4.80
N PRO A 129 -1.94 5.38 3.50
CA PRO A 129 -0.94 5.61 2.47
C PRO A 129 -0.67 7.11 2.32
N GLU A 130 0.56 7.47 1.93
CA GLU A 130 0.91 8.87 1.60
C GLU A 130 0.18 9.34 0.34
N PHE A 131 0.01 8.44 -0.64
CA PHE A 131 -0.79 8.63 -1.84
C PHE A 131 -0.99 7.31 -2.60
N LEU A 132 -1.92 7.36 -3.56
CA LEU A 132 -2.11 6.33 -4.57
C LEU A 132 -1.48 6.79 -5.89
N LEU A 133 -0.46 6.08 -6.35
CA LEU A 133 0.14 6.24 -7.67
C LEU A 133 -0.69 5.46 -8.69
N PHE A 134 -1.36 6.16 -9.60
CA PHE A 134 -2.08 5.57 -10.71
C PHE A 134 -1.28 5.71 -12.01
N ILE A 135 -0.92 4.57 -12.60
CA ILE A 135 -0.33 4.50 -13.94
C ILE A 135 -1.47 4.29 -14.93
N ASP A 136 -1.90 5.41 -15.52
CA ASP A 136 -3.03 5.44 -16.44
C ASP A 136 -2.57 5.05 -17.85
N CYS A 137 -3.12 3.97 -18.37
CA CYS A 137 -2.75 3.42 -19.66
C CYS A 137 -4.03 3.04 -20.40
N SER A 138 -4.10 3.32 -21.69
CA SER A 138 -5.27 3.00 -22.49
C SER A 138 -5.49 1.50 -22.56
N LYS A 139 -6.75 1.08 -22.70
CA LYS A 139 -7.10 -0.33 -22.80
C LYS A 139 -6.39 -0.98 -23.99
N GLU A 140 -6.33 -0.26 -25.11
CA GLU A 140 -5.70 -0.70 -26.36
C GLU A 140 -4.21 -0.97 -26.15
N GLU A 141 -3.51 -0.06 -25.46
CA GLU A 141 -2.07 -0.21 -25.18
C GLU A 141 -1.82 -1.33 -24.17
N MET A 142 -2.66 -1.45 -23.14
CA MET A 142 -2.60 -2.54 -22.17
C MET A 142 -2.79 -3.91 -22.84
N GLU A 143 -3.80 -4.07 -23.69
CA GLU A 143 -4.05 -5.29 -24.46
C GLU A 143 -2.88 -5.62 -25.39
N ARG A 144 -2.41 -4.62 -26.15
CA ARG A 144 -1.23 -4.76 -27.02
C ARG A 144 -0.01 -5.24 -26.25
N ARG A 145 0.25 -4.69 -25.06
CA ARG A 145 1.39 -5.09 -24.21
C ARG A 145 1.26 -6.51 -23.67
N ILE A 146 0.05 -6.94 -23.31
CA ILE A 146 -0.16 -8.29 -22.79
C ILE A 146 0.00 -9.34 -23.89
N LEU A 147 -0.56 -9.09 -25.07
CA LEU A 147 -0.48 -10.03 -26.21
C LEU A 147 0.96 -10.22 -26.72
N ASN A 148 1.81 -9.20 -26.59
CA ASN A 148 3.21 -9.26 -27.01
C ASN A 148 4.17 -9.83 -25.94
N ARG A 149 3.67 -10.27 -24.78
CA ARG A 149 4.53 -10.91 -23.77
C ARG A 149 4.81 -12.35 -24.14
N ASN A 150 6.05 -12.62 -24.54
CA ASN A 150 6.55 -13.99 -24.80
C ASN A 150 6.70 -14.87 -23.54
N GLN A 151 6.53 -14.29 -22.34
CA GLN A 151 6.56 -14.98 -21.04
C GLN A 151 5.41 -14.43 -20.19
N GLY A 152 4.26 -15.10 -20.27
CA GLY A 152 3.11 -14.85 -19.39
C GLY A 152 3.28 -15.55 -18.04
N ARG A 153 2.42 -15.21 -17.09
CA ARG A 153 2.25 -16.01 -15.88
C ARG A 153 1.56 -17.34 -16.24
N ASP A 154 1.73 -18.36 -15.41
CA ASP A 154 1.07 -19.66 -15.60
C ASP A 154 -0.47 -19.53 -15.64
N ASP A 155 -1.02 -18.45 -15.08
CA ASP A 155 -2.46 -18.14 -15.06
C ASP A 155 -2.91 -17.16 -16.17
N ASP A 156 -2.02 -16.75 -17.08
CA ASP A 156 -2.34 -15.81 -18.16
C ASP A 156 -2.93 -16.54 -19.38
N ASN A 157 -4.25 -16.64 -19.45
CA ASN A 157 -5.00 -16.95 -20.68
C ASN A 157 -5.90 -15.77 -21.10
N ILE A 158 -6.38 -15.78 -22.34
CA ILE A 158 -7.19 -14.68 -22.92
C ILE A 158 -8.40 -14.35 -22.05
N ASP A 159 -9.10 -15.37 -21.53
CA ASP A 159 -10.30 -15.17 -20.71
C ASP A 159 -9.96 -14.59 -19.33
N THR A 160 -8.87 -15.03 -18.72
CA THR A 160 -8.35 -14.47 -17.46
C THR A 160 -7.91 -13.01 -17.65
N ILE A 161 -7.30 -12.67 -18.79
CA ILE A 161 -6.92 -11.29 -19.12
C ILE A 161 -8.17 -10.40 -19.22
N ARG A 162 -9.20 -10.85 -19.96
CA ARG A 162 -10.48 -10.13 -20.07
C ARG A 162 -11.12 -9.89 -18.71
N ARG A 163 -11.22 -10.94 -17.88
CA ARG A 163 -11.75 -10.81 -16.51
C ARG A 163 -10.96 -9.82 -15.67
N ARG A 164 -9.63 -9.79 -15.80
CA ARG A 164 -8.79 -8.81 -15.09
C ARG A 164 -9.05 -7.37 -15.54
N PHE A 165 -9.36 -7.14 -16.82
CA PHE A 165 -9.82 -5.84 -17.29
C PHE A 165 -11.19 -5.47 -16.72
N ASP A 166 -12.14 -6.41 -16.73
CA ASP A 166 -13.49 -6.18 -16.20
C ASP A 166 -13.44 -5.82 -14.70
N VAL A 167 -12.67 -6.58 -13.92
CA VAL A 167 -12.44 -6.29 -12.49
C VAL A 167 -11.81 -4.91 -12.31
N PHE A 168 -10.81 -4.55 -13.12
CA PHE A 168 -10.18 -3.24 -13.04
C PHE A 168 -11.19 -2.11 -13.29
N GLN A 169 -11.99 -2.22 -14.35
CA GLN A 169 -12.99 -1.22 -14.70
C GLN A 169 -14.12 -1.12 -13.67
N GLN A 170 -14.66 -2.24 -13.22
CA GLN A 170 -15.86 -2.27 -12.38
C GLN A 170 -15.54 -2.05 -10.90
N GLN A 171 -14.38 -2.52 -10.43
CA GLN A 171 -14.09 -2.56 -9.00
C GLN A 171 -12.90 -1.70 -8.60
N THR A 172 -11.87 -1.57 -9.46
CA THR A 172 -10.68 -0.78 -9.11
C THR A 172 -10.85 0.71 -9.41
N LEU A 173 -11.53 1.09 -10.51
CA LEU A 173 -11.79 2.50 -10.82
C LEU A 173 -12.52 3.28 -9.70
N PRO A 174 -13.55 2.73 -9.03
CA PRO A 174 -14.18 3.40 -7.89
C PRO A 174 -13.18 3.77 -6.77
N VAL A 175 -12.22 2.89 -6.49
CA VAL A 175 -11.18 3.15 -5.49
C VAL A 175 -10.25 4.27 -5.93
N ILE A 176 -9.89 4.32 -7.21
CA ILE A 176 -9.09 5.43 -7.75
C ILE A 176 -9.84 6.76 -7.57
N GLN A 177 -11.14 6.79 -7.87
CA GLN A 177 -11.99 7.97 -7.68
C GLN A 177 -12.10 8.37 -6.21
N TYR A 178 -12.11 7.41 -5.28
CA TYR A 178 -12.08 7.68 -3.85
C TYR A 178 -10.83 8.48 -3.46
N TYR A 179 -9.64 8.02 -3.86
CA TYR A 179 -8.38 8.72 -3.55
C TYR A 179 -8.24 10.04 -4.33
N GLU A 180 -8.82 10.14 -5.53
CA GLU A 180 -8.88 11.39 -6.30
C GLU A 180 -9.66 12.47 -5.55
N LYS A 181 -10.85 12.14 -5.06
CA LYS A 181 -11.70 13.07 -4.29
C LYS A 181 -11.04 13.55 -2.98
N ARG A 182 -10.13 12.76 -2.43
CA ARG A 182 -9.34 13.10 -1.24
C ARG A 182 -8.08 13.93 -1.53
N GLY A 183 -7.71 14.12 -2.81
CA GLY A 183 -6.47 14.79 -3.19
C GLY A 183 -5.21 13.93 -3.01
N GLU A 184 -5.39 12.64 -2.77
CA GLU A 184 -4.33 11.65 -2.49
C GLU A 184 -3.96 10.84 -3.74
N LEU A 185 -4.56 11.12 -4.89
CA LEU A 185 -4.20 10.52 -6.17
C LEU A 185 -2.97 11.23 -6.78
N ARG A 186 -2.01 10.45 -7.28
CA ARG A 186 -0.92 10.92 -8.15
C ARG A 186 -0.97 10.12 -9.44
N LYS A 187 -1.14 10.80 -10.57
CA LYS A 187 -1.37 10.17 -11.87
C LYS A 187 -0.15 10.35 -12.78
N VAL A 188 0.23 9.30 -13.49
CA VAL A 188 1.25 9.32 -14.56
C VAL A 188 0.71 8.66 -15.83
N ASP A 189 1.15 9.12 -16.99
CA ASP A 189 0.72 8.59 -18.29
C ASP A 189 1.53 7.34 -18.66
N GLY A 190 0.94 6.16 -18.45
CA GLY A 190 1.50 4.87 -18.79
C GLY A 190 1.56 4.53 -20.27
N ASN A 191 1.02 5.38 -21.16
CA ASN A 191 1.10 5.19 -22.62
C ASN A 191 2.46 5.60 -23.20
N ARG A 192 3.21 6.44 -22.48
CA ARG A 192 4.56 6.89 -22.85
C ARG A 192 5.63 5.81 -22.66
N GLN A 193 6.84 6.12 -23.12
CA GLN A 193 8.00 5.25 -22.95
C GLN A 193 8.34 5.04 -21.47
N VAL A 194 8.87 3.87 -21.13
CA VAL A 194 9.14 3.46 -19.75
C VAL A 194 9.95 4.48 -18.95
N ASP A 195 10.99 5.06 -19.55
CA ASP A 195 11.86 6.02 -18.87
C ASP A 195 11.20 7.39 -18.72
N GLU A 196 10.44 7.82 -19.72
CA GLU A 196 9.61 9.02 -19.67
C GLU A 196 8.58 8.97 -18.54
N VAL A 197 7.87 7.85 -18.39
CA VAL A 197 6.94 7.64 -17.26
C VAL A 197 7.69 7.70 -15.94
N PHE A 198 8.91 7.17 -15.89
CA PHE A 198 9.70 7.16 -14.68
C PHE A 198 10.19 8.56 -14.28
N GLU A 199 10.45 9.46 -15.22
CA GLU A 199 10.74 10.87 -14.92
C GLU A 199 9.58 11.53 -14.15
N ASP A 200 8.34 11.31 -14.59
CA ASP A 200 7.15 11.84 -13.91
C ASP A 200 7.00 11.23 -12.49
N VAL A 201 7.24 9.92 -12.38
CA VAL A 201 7.27 9.21 -11.09
C VAL A 201 8.34 9.81 -10.16
N LYS A 202 9.54 10.10 -10.66
CA LYS A 202 10.60 10.71 -9.85
C LYS A 202 10.18 12.08 -9.34
N ALA A 203 9.51 12.90 -10.15
CA ALA A 203 9.01 14.20 -9.72
C ALA A 203 8.03 14.07 -8.54
N ILE A 204 7.12 13.10 -8.59
CA ILE A 204 6.17 12.80 -7.50
C ILE A 204 6.91 12.36 -6.23
N PHE A 205 7.86 11.42 -6.35
CA PHE A 205 8.58 10.88 -5.18
C PHE A 205 9.61 11.88 -4.59
N ALA A 206 10.12 12.82 -5.39
CA ALA A 206 10.95 13.90 -4.87
C ALA A 206 10.18 14.82 -3.91
N GLN A 207 8.91 15.10 -4.21
CA GLN A 207 8.04 15.90 -3.33
C GLN A 207 7.79 15.20 -1.98
N LEU A 208 7.65 13.87 -1.99
CA LEU A 208 7.49 13.06 -0.78
C LEU A 208 8.71 13.19 0.16
N ASN A 209 9.93 13.23 -0.39
CA ASN A 209 11.14 13.41 0.41
C ASN A 209 11.25 14.84 0.97
N ASN A 210 10.82 15.85 0.22
CA ASN A 210 10.88 17.24 0.65
C ASN A 210 9.86 17.58 1.75
N GLN A 211 8.67 16.98 1.71
CA GLN A 211 7.67 17.14 2.78
C GLN A 211 8.19 16.63 4.13
N LYS A 212 8.99 15.55 4.14
CA LYS A 212 9.62 15.03 5.36
C LYS A 212 10.65 15.97 5.98
N ASN A 213 11.36 16.76 5.16
CA ASN A 213 12.36 17.72 5.66
C ASN A 213 11.68 18.90 6.37
N HIS A 214 10.51 19.35 5.89
CA HIS A 214 9.75 20.43 6.55
C HIS A 214 9.04 19.98 7.84
N ASP A 215 8.46 18.77 7.87
CA ASP A 215 7.85 18.23 9.10
C ASP A 215 8.91 17.95 10.19
N GLY A 216 10.13 17.57 9.78
CA GLY A 216 11.27 17.37 10.68
C GLY A 216 11.84 18.68 11.27
N GLU A 217 11.82 19.78 10.50
CA GLU A 217 12.22 21.11 11.00
C GLU A 217 11.16 21.73 11.94
N GLN A 218 9.87 21.49 11.71
CA GLN A 218 8.81 21.95 12.62
C GLN A 218 8.69 21.11 13.91
N ALA A 219 9.32 19.93 13.96
CA ALA A 219 9.48 19.15 15.19
C ALA A 219 10.60 19.68 16.10
N GLY A 220 11.28 20.76 15.74
CA GLY A 220 12.02 21.61 16.67
C GLY A 220 11.03 22.37 17.57
N GLY A 221 10.87 21.89 18.80
CA GLY A 221 9.79 22.28 19.72
C GLY A 221 9.48 23.78 19.78
N LEU A 222 8.19 24.11 19.65
CA LEU A 222 7.68 25.44 20.00
C LEU A 222 8.09 25.76 21.44
N SER A 223 8.77 26.88 21.65
CA SER A 223 9.02 27.39 22.99
C SER A 223 7.69 27.62 23.71
N ARG A 224 7.66 27.42 25.03
CA ARG A 224 6.47 27.57 25.90
C ARG A 224 5.72 28.90 25.71
N ALA A 225 6.41 29.93 25.22
CA ALA A 225 5.86 31.26 24.94
C ALA A 225 5.07 31.35 23.62
N GLN A 226 5.20 30.37 22.73
CA GLN A 226 4.61 30.38 21.38
C GLN A 226 3.40 29.43 21.25
N MET A 227 3.06 28.66 22.27
CA MET A 227 1.95 27.70 22.23
C MET A 227 0.59 28.39 22.38
N ASN A 228 -0.39 27.98 21.55
CA ASN A 228 -1.77 28.42 21.72
C ASN A 228 -2.38 27.82 23.02
N PRO A 229 -3.48 28.42 23.55
CA PRO A 229 -4.03 28.04 24.86
C PRO A 229 -4.44 26.57 24.95
N LEU A 230 -4.96 26.00 23.86
CA LEU A 230 -5.39 24.60 23.78
C LEU A 230 -4.22 23.62 23.85
N LYS A 231 -3.15 23.85 23.08
CA LYS A 231 -1.94 23.00 23.13
C LYS A 231 -1.21 23.12 24.46
N ARG A 232 -1.22 24.32 25.07
CA ARG A 232 -0.63 24.54 26.40
C ARG A 232 -1.38 23.79 27.50
N TRP A 233 -2.71 23.84 27.48
CA TRP A 233 -3.56 23.08 28.41
C TRP A 233 -3.35 21.56 28.29
N PHE A 234 -3.25 21.05 27.06
CA PHE A 234 -2.98 19.62 26.80
C PHE A 234 -1.60 19.18 27.32
N PHE A 235 -0.59 20.05 27.20
CA PHE A 235 0.76 19.80 27.71
C PHE A 235 0.80 19.84 29.25
N ASP A 236 0.14 20.81 29.87
CA ASP A 236 0.03 20.93 31.34
C ASP A 236 -0.76 19.75 31.96
N PHE A 237 -1.75 19.20 31.24
CA PHE A 237 -2.49 18.00 31.63
C PHE A 237 -1.60 16.74 31.61
N LEU A 238 -0.78 16.57 30.56
CA LEU A 238 0.14 15.43 30.45
C LEU A 238 1.31 15.50 31.44
N CYS A 239 1.80 16.69 31.77
CA CYS A 239 2.91 16.88 32.72
C CYS A 239 2.48 16.89 34.19
N GLY A 240 1.18 16.73 34.50
CA GLY A 240 0.69 16.68 35.88
C GLY A 240 0.87 17.97 36.68
N CYS A 241 1.12 19.11 36.02
CA CYS A 241 1.33 20.41 36.66
C CYS A 241 0.02 21.12 37.01
N PHE A 242 -0.97 20.40 37.59
CA PHE A 242 -2.10 21.07 38.23
C PHE A 242 -1.73 21.38 39.68
N GLY A 243 -1.18 22.57 39.89
CA GLY A 243 -1.01 23.13 41.23
C GLY A 243 -2.36 23.35 41.89
N THR A 244 -2.60 22.66 43.00
CA THR A 244 -3.70 22.94 43.92
C THR A 244 -3.56 24.37 44.42
N LYS A 245 -4.41 25.29 43.94
CA LYS A 245 -4.63 26.54 44.67
C LYS A 245 -5.48 26.20 45.89
N GLU A 246 -4.82 26.11 47.04
CA GLU A 246 -5.44 26.26 48.34
C GLU A 246 -6.31 27.53 48.33
N ALA A 247 -7.58 27.36 48.65
CA ALA A 247 -8.40 28.46 49.13
C ALA A 247 -7.87 28.87 50.51
N ARG A 248 -7.40 30.12 50.63
CA ARG A 248 -7.25 30.81 51.91
C ARG A 248 -7.93 32.17 51.82
N ASN A 249 -8.94 32.28 52.69
CA ASN A 249 -9.75 33.42 53.14
C ASN A 249 -10.61 34.14 52.13
#